data_AF-A0AA42YWW0-F1
#
_entry.id   AF-A0AA42YWW0-F1
#
_cell.length_a   1.000
_cell.length_b   1.000
_cell.length_c   1.000
_cell.angle_alpha   90.00
_cell.angle_beta   90.00
_cell.angle_gamma   90.00
#
_symmetry.space_group_name_H-M   'P 1'
#
loop_
_entity.id
_entity.type
_entity.pdbx_description
1 polymer ?
#
loop_
_entity_poly.entity_id
_entity_poly.type
_entity_poly.pdbx_seq_one_letter_code
_entity_poly.pdbx_strand_id
1 'polypeptide(L)'
;MRSSFGVWRAVAVVFLVFLLSGSAQAQRKHTVQQGQTLGVIAKRYRVSVTNLAAANRLKKTSNLRVGQVLRVPPKGVVFVYPGQTLIGIAKLNKVSVKALARENGLKPDSTLRVGQRLELPGYSVSAKEAKARNTKLNGLVSLERPASKESLRARLFDKNGKPDPKARSRLARFLRDREKDAVRRPSVRLMRVLADLADHFNGRTIVVMSAYRAPPEEGARSSRHSTGEAIDVRVEGVPNEVLRDYCLTMTRVGVGYYPRSSFIHLDVRPQATYWVDWSRPGEPPLYLPPGETPEQYDAGAPTAVSPAN
;
A
#
# COMPACT_ATOMS: atom_id res chain seq x y z
N MET A 1 26.19 -32.79 61.79
CA MET A 1 26.12 -31.61 60.89
C MET A 1 25.83 -32.13 59.48
N ARG A 2 24.55 -32.09 59.02
CA ARG A 2 24.05 -31.25 57.90
C ARG A 2 24.93 -31.33 56.63
N SER A 3 24.55 -32.19 55.67
CA SER A 3 23.90 -31.88 54.36
C SER A 3 24.91 -31.39 53.31
N SER A 4 24.98 -31.88 52.06
CA SER A 4 23.87 -32.03 51.11
C SER A 4 24.31 -32.88 49.90
N PHE A 5 23.40 -33.75 49.43
CA PHE A 5 23.52 -34.51 48.19
C PHE A 5 23.50 -33.60 46.95
N GLY A 6 24.50 -33.75 46.07
CA GLY A 6 24.46 -33.20 44.72
C GLY A 6 23.63 -34.08 43.81
N VAL A 7 22.38 -33.70 43.55
CA VAL A 7 21.54 -34.30 42.51
C VAL A 7 21.58 -33.39 41.28
N TRP A 8 22.24 -33.84 40.22
CA TRP A 8 22.05 -33.30 38.88
C TRP A 8 20.63 -33.65 38.43
N ARG A 9 19.71 -32.68 38.49
CA ARG A 9 18.43 -32.75 37.80
C ARG A 9 18.43 -31.72 36.67
N ALA A 10 18.47 -32.24 35.45
CA ALA A 10 18.21 -31.50 34.23
C ALA A 10 16.84 -30.82 34.34
N VAL A 11 16.83 -29.49 34.36
CA VAL A 11 15.61 -28.70 34.13
C VAL A 11 15.55 -28.44 32.64
N ALA A 12 14.76 -29.23 31.93
CA ALA A 12 14.32 -28.92 30.58
C ALA A 12 13.38 -27.69 30.67
N VAL A 13 13.92 -26.50 30.41
CA VAL A 13 13.11 -25.30 30.21
C VAL A 13 12.48 -25.42 28.82
N VAL A 14 11.26 -25.94 28.77
CA VAL A 14 10.41 -25.86 27.58
C VAL A 14 10.03 -24.40 27.37
N PHE A 15 10.80 -23.70 26.53
CA PHE A 15 10.39 -22.44 25.95
C PHE A 15 9.24 -22.71 24.98
N LEU A 16 8.00 -22.69 25.49
CA LEU A 16 6.80 -22.67 24.65
C LEU A 16 6.64 -21.25 24.06
N VAL A 17 7.50 -20.92 23.10
CA VAL A 17 7.28 -19.80 22.21
C VAL A 17 6.14 -20.20 21.29
N PHE A 18 4.92 -19.81 21.63
CA PHE A 18 3.80 -19.92 20.71
C PHE A 18 4.08 -19.02 19.50
N LEU A 19 4.62 -19.67 18.47
CA LEU A 19 4.73 -19.21 17.10
C LEU A 19 3.34 -18.81 16.60
N LEU A 20 2.97 -17.54 16.77
CA LEU A 20 2.08 -16.88 15.82
C LEU A 20 2.92 -16.14 14.79
N SER A 21 3.78 -16.92 14.12
CA SER A 21 4.25 -16.61 12.77
C SER A 21 3.06 -16.69 11.84
N GLY A 22 2.19 -15.68 11.90
CA GLY A 22 1.32 -15.38 10.78
C GLY A 22 2.26 -15.08 9.62
N SER A 23 2.40 -16.03 8.70
CA SER A 23 3.12 -15.86 7.45
C SER A 23 2.43 -14.72 6.70
N ALA A 24 2.95 -13.50 6.90
CA ALA A 24 2.80 -12.44 5.93
C ALA A 24 3.39 -13.03 4.65
N GLN A 25 2.52 -13.46 3.74
CA GLN A 25 2.91 -14.13 2.52
C GLN A 25 3.81 -13.14 1.75
N ALA A 26 5.11 -13.32 1.88
CA ALA A 26 6.10 -12.40 1.32
C ALA A 26 5.79 -12.23 -0.17
N GLN A 27 5.60 -10.98 -0.59
CA GLN A 27 5.23 -10.65 -1.96
C GLN A 27 6.21 -11.32 -2.93
N ARG A 28 5.70 -12.26 -3.74
CA ARG A 28 6.53 -13.03 -4.66
C ARG A 28 7.09 -12.08 -5.72
N LYS A 29 8.41 -11.94 -5.75
CA LYS A 29 9.12 -11.18 -6.81
C LYS A 29 9.49 -12.14 -7.95
N HIS A 30 9.55 -11.61 -9.16
CA HIS A 30 9.94 -12.34 -10.35
C HIS A 30 10.92 -11.50 -11.16
N THR A 31 12.14 -12.01 -11.35
CA THR A 31 13.12 -11.39 -12.24
C THR A 31 12.84 -11.84 -13.67
N VAL A 32 12.62 -10.88 -14.57
CA VAL A 32 12.34 -11.12 -15.98
C VAL A 32 13.55 -11.78 -16.64
N GLN A 33 13.29 -12.89 -17.31
CA GLN A 33 14.27 -13.65 -18.09
C GLN A 33 14.11 -13.34 -19.59
N GLN A 34 15.10 -13.73 -20.39
CA GLN A 34 15.07 -13.55 -21.84
C GLN A 34 13.79 -14.14 -22.46
N GLY A 35 13.17 -13.39 -23.37
CA GLY A 35 11.95 -13.81 -24.07
C GLY A 35 10.65 -13.75 -23.26
N GLN A 36 10.67 -13.32 -22.00
CA GLN A 36 9.46 -13.23 -21.20
C GLN A 36 8.67 -11.94 -21.44
N THR A 37 7.37 -12.10 -21.63
CA THR A 37 6.39 -11.00 -21.67
C THR A 37 5.53 -10.99 -20.41
N LEU A 38 4.80 -9.89 -20.18
CA LEU A 38 3.79 -9.84 -19.12
C LEU A 38 2.79 -10.99 -19.22
N GLY A 39 2.43 -11.42 -20.44
CA GLY A 39 1.56 -12.56 -20.69
C GLY A 39 2.13 -13.88 -20.18
N VAL A 40 3.39 -14.19 -20.54
CA VAL A 40 4.08 -15.42 -20.12
C VAL A 40 4.21 -15.48 -18.60
N ILE A 41 4.60 -14.36 -17.99
CA ILE A 41 4.79 -14.26 -16.54
C ILE A 41 3.44 -14.35 -15.82
N ALA A 42 2.43 -13.62 -16.28
CA ALA A 42 1.09 -13.67 -15.70
C ALA A 42 0.51 -15.10 -15.73
N LYS A 43 0.68 -15.81 -16.85
CA LYS A 43 0.29 -17.22 -17.00
C LYS A 43 1.04 -18.12 -16.01
N ARG A 44 2.37 -17.97 -15.88
CA ARG A 44 3.21 -18.73 -14.93
C ARG A 44 2.69 -18.59 -13.50
N TYR A 45 2.35 -17.38 -13.08
CA TYR A 45 1.86 -17.10 -11.73
C TYR A 45 0.35 -17.22 -11.56
N ARG A 46 -0.37 -17.54 -12.65
CA ARG A 46 -1.84 -17.63 -12.72
C ARG A 46 -2.52 -16.35 -12.20
N VAL A 47 -1.97 -15.20 -12.56
CA VAL A 47 -2.54 -13.86 -12.34
C VAL A 47 -2.99 -13.28 -13.67
N SER A 48 -3.85 -12.26 -13.68
CA SER A 48 -4.18 -11.56 -14.92
C SER A 48 -3.02 -10.65 -15.35
N VAL A 49 -2.86 -10.46 -16.67
CA VAL A 49 -1.91 -9.48 -17.22
C VAL A 49 -2.20 -8.09 -16.68
N THR A 50 -3.49 -7.73 -16.56
CA THR A 50 -3.94 -6.47 -15.95
C THR A 50 -3.38 -6.30 -14.54
N ASN A 51 -3.55 -7.30 -13.66
CA ASN A 51 -3.12 -7.19 -12.26
C ASN A 51 -1.59 -7.21 -12.15
N LEU A 52 -0.91 -8.02 -12.97
CA LEU A 52 0.55 -8.04 -12.99
C LEU A 52 1.12 -6.72 -13.47
N ALA A 53 0.59 -6.16 -14.55
CA ALA A 53 1.04 -4.88 -15.10
C ALA A 53 0.78 -3.75 -14.08
N ALA A 54 -0.42 -3.71 -13.50
CA ALA A 54 -0.80 -2.70 -12.53
C ALA A 54 0.02 -2.78 -11.22
N ALA A 55 0.32 -3.99 -10.72
CA ALA A 55 1.21 -4.19 -9.58
C ALA A 55 2.66 -3.67 -9.80
N ASN A 56 3.02 -3.43 -11.06
CA ASN A 56 4.34 -3.00 -11.50
C ASN A 56 4.38 -1.65 -12.20
N ARG A 57 3.24 -0.93 -12.26
CA ARG A 57 3.10 0.34 -13.01
C ARG A 57 3.47 0.23 -14.47
N LEU A 58 3.07 -0.87 -15.08
CA LEU A 58 3.26 -1.14 -16.49
C LEU A 58 1.92 -1.02 -17.19
N LYS A 59 1.95 -0.52 -18.43
CA LYS A 59 0.82 -0.71 -19.35
C LYS A 59 0.74 -2.21 -19.67
N LYS A 60 -0.44 -2.73 -19.98
CA LYS A 60 -0.58 -4.15 -20.39
C LYS A 60 0.26 -4.50 -21.63
N THR A 61 0.59 -3.48 -22.41
CA THR A 61 1.41 -3.52 -23.63
C THR A 61 2.88 -3.18 -23.40
N SER A 62 3.31 -2.94 -22.15
CA SER A 62 4.71 -2.60 -21.87
C SER A 62 5.64 -3.79 -22.18
N ASN A 63 6.73 -3.49 -22.89
CA ASN A 63 7.85 -4.42 -23.05
C ASN A 63 8.64 -4.55 -21.75
N LEU A 64 9.15 -5.75 -21.48
CA LEU A 64 9.92 -6.05 -20.28
C LEU A 64 11.42 -6.13 -20.61
N ARG A 65 12.26 -5.61 -19.71
CA ARG A 65 13.72 -5.73 -19.83
C ARG A 65 14.22 -6.95 -19.07
N VAL A 66 15.18 -7.67 -19.63
CA VAL A 66 15.85 -8.78 -18.91
C VAL A 66 16.48 -8.21 -17.63
N GLY A 67 16.32 -8.93 -16.51
CA GLY A 67 16.76 -8.48 -15.18
C GLY A 67 15.77 -7.57 -14.45
N GLN A 68 14.70 -7.09 -15.10
CA GLN A 68 13.66 -6.29 -14.44
C GLN A 68 12.95 -7.13 -13.37
N VAL A 69 12.84 -6.60 -12.15
CA VAL A 69 12.15 -7.31 -11.05
C VAL A 69 10.69 -6.88 -10.99
N LEU A 70 9.77 -7.81 -11.27
CA LEU A 70 8.33 -7.63 -11.14
C LEU A 70 7.82 -8.14 -9.79
N ARG A 71 6.86 -7.42 -9.23
CA ARG A 71 6.04 -7.76 -8.08
C ARG A 71 4.84 -8.54 -8.56
N VAL A 72 4.74 -9.81 -8.17
CA VAL A 72 3.61 -10.67 -8.54
C VAL A 72 2.50 -10.47 -7.50
N PRO A 73 1.29 -10.04 -7.91
CA PRO A 73 0.16 -9.94 -6.99
C PRO A 73 -0.28 -11.34 -6.53
N PRO A 74 -0.93 -11.47 -5.35
CA PRO A 74 -1.51 -12.73 -4.90
C PRO A 74 -2.45 -13.31 -5.96
N LYS A 75 -2.28 -14.59 -6.24
CA LYS A 75 -3.09 -15.36 -7.20
C LYS A 75 -4.56 -15.34 -6.76
N GLY A 76 -5.48 -15.15 -7.70
CA GLY A 76 -6.92 -15.17 -7.43
C GLY A 76 -7.50 -13.90 -6.82
N VAL A 77 -6.71 -12.85 -6.59
CA VAL A 77 -7.20 -11.60 -6.00
C VAL A 77 -7.34 -10.53 -7.09
N VAL A 78 -8.47 -9.84 -7.09
CA VAL A 78 -8.70 -8.62 -7.89
C VAL A 78 -9.08 -7.47 -6.96
N PHE A 79 -8.77 -6.24 -7.38
CA PHE A 79 -9.20 -5.03 -6.69
C PHE A 79 -10.15 -4.27 -7.59
N VAL A 80 -11.20 -3.71 -6.99
CA VAL A 80 -12.22 -2.93 -7.70
C VAL A 80 -11.63 -1.59 -8.11
N TYR A 81 -11.75 -1.24 -9.39
CA TYR A 81 -11.40 0.08 -9.93
C TYR A 81 -12.66 0.96 -10.02
N PRO A 82 -12.51 2.29 -10.18
CA PRO A 82 -13.65 3.17 -10.43
C PRO A 82 -14.53 2.68 -11.58
N GLY A 83 -15.84 2.75 -11.38
CA GLY A 83 -16.84 2.33 -12.38
C GLY A 83 -16.97 0.82 -12.57
N GLN A 84 -16.21 -0.02 -11.84
CA GLN A 84 -16.36 -1.47 -11.95
C GLN A 84 -17.56 -1.98 -11.15
N THR A 85 -18.28 -2.91 -11.77
CA THR A 85 -19.36 -3.67 -11.14
C THR A 85 -18.93 -5.12 -10.92
N LEU A 86 -19.61 -5.83 -10.03
CA LEU A 86 -19.37 -7.26 -9.79
C LEU A 86 -19.55 -8.07 -11.09
N ILE A 87 -20.53 -7.66 -11.92
CA ILE A 87 -20.78 -8.23 -13.25
C ILE A 87 -19.58 -8.03 -14.17
N GLY A 88 -19.09 -6.79 -14.29
CA GLY A 88 -17.95 -6.47 -15.15
C GLY A 88 -16.68 -7.21 -14.74
N ILE A 89 -16.41 -7.29 -13.44
CA ILE A 89 -15.26 -8.02 -12.89
C ILE A 89 -15.41 -9.53 -13.14
N ALA A 90 -16.58 -10.11 -12.91
CA ALA A 90 -16.82 -11.52 -13.16
C ALA A 90 -16.61 -11.88 -14.64
N LYS A 91 -17.17 -11.08 -15.56
CA LYS A 91 -17.00 -11.23 -17.01
C LYS A 91 -15.53 -11.16 -17.42
N LEU A 92 -14.79 -10.14 -16.95
CA LEU A 92 -13.37 -9.96 -17.27
C LEU A 92 -12.51 -11.15 -16.80
N ASN A 93 -12.87 -11.75 -15.66
CA ASN A 93 -12.14 -12.87 -15.07
C ASN A 93 -12.73 -14.24 -15.44
N LYS A 94 -13.72 -14.29 -16.35
CA LYS A 94 -14.36 -15.51 -16.84
C LYS A 94 -14.90 -16.40 -15.70
N VAL A 95 -15.53 -15.78 -14.71
CA VAL A 95 -16.23 -16.47 -13.61
C VAL A 95 -17.70 -16.04 -13.58
N SER A 96 -18.56 -16.84 -12.94
CA SER A 96 -19.96 -16.43 -12.78
C SER A 96 -20.10 -15.36 -11.67
N VAL A 97 -20.99 -14.40 -11.89
CA VAL A 97 -21.30 -13.34 -10.89
C VAL A 97 -21.72 -13.98 -9.58
N LYS A 98 -22.58 -15.01 -9.63
CA LYS A 98 -23.05 -15.74 -8.45
C LYS A 98 -21.92 -16.41 -7.68
N ALA A 99 -20.95 -17.02 -8.38
CA ALA A 99 -19.80 -17.64 -7.71
C ALA A 99 -18.88 -16.57 -7.09
N LEU A 100 -18.60 -15.49 -7.83
CA LEU A 100 -17.77 -14.39 -7.33
C LEU A 100 -18.41 -13.72 -6.11
N ALA A 101 -19.71 -13.46 -6.17
CA ALA A 101 -20.48 -12.90 -5.06
C ALA A 101 -20.39 -13.80 -3.82
N ARG A 102 -20.68 -15.10 -4.00
CA ARG A 102 -20.65 -16.10 -2.93
C ARG A 102 -19.27 -16.20 -2.28
N GLU A 103 -18.20 -16.25 -3.08
CA GLU A 103 -16.82 -16.32 -2.57
C GLU A 103 -16.46 -15.13 -1.69
N ASN A 104 -17.05 -13.96 -1.95
CA ASN A 104 -16.76 -12.72 -1.25
C ASN A 104 -17.80 -12.34 -0.18
N GLY A 105 -18.77 -13.21 0.10
CA GLY A 105 -19.86 -12.90 1.02
C GLY A 105 -20.73 -11.72 0.57
N LEU A 106 -20.81 -11.48 -0.74
CA LEU A 106 -21.60 -10.41 -1.35
C LEU A 106 -22.88 -10.98 -1.97
N LYS A 107 -23.87 -10.10 -2.15
CA LYS A 107 -25.00 -10.39 -3.05
C LYS A 107 -24.58 -10.11 -4.51
N PRO A 108 -25.15 -10.80 -5.51
CA PRO A 108 -24.80 -10.58 -6.92
C PRO A 108 -24.99 -9.14 -7.43
N ASP A 109 -25.85 -8.36 -6.76
CA ASP A 109 -26.20 -6.96 -7.04
C ASP A 109 -25.48 -5.96 -6.12
N SER A 110 -24.56 -6.42 -5.27
CA SER A 110 -23.86 -5.54 -4.32
C SER A 110 -23.03 -4.47 -5.03
N THR A 111 -23.23 -3.22 -4.64
CA THR A 111 -22.37 -2.11 -5.05
C THR A 111 -20.95 -2.32 -4.50
N LEU A 112 -19.97 -2.20 -5.37
CA LEU A 112 -18.57 -2.37 -5.01
C LEU A 112 -17.93 -1.03 -4.66
N ARG A 113 -17.07 -1.04 -3.64
CA ARG A 113 -16.25 0.12 -3.29
C ARG A 113 -14.95 0.09 -4.08
N VAL A 114 -14.50 1.23 -4.59
CA VAL A 114 -13.17 1.29 -5.21
C VAL A 114 -12.11 0.86 -4.19
N GLY A 115 -11.15 0.07 -4.66
CA GLY A 115 -10.12 -0.58 -3.85
C GLY A 115 -10.59 -1.82 -3.09
N GLN A 116 -11.88 -2.16 -3.12
CA GLN A 116 -12.38 -3.39 -2.52
C GLN A 116 -11.65 -4.60 -3.11
N ARG A 117 -11.11 -5.43 -2.23
CA ARG A 117 -10.52 -6.71 -2.57
C ARG A 117 -11.63 -7.72 -2.86
N LEU A 118 -11.52 -8.44 -3.98
CA LEU A 118 -12.35 -9.58 -4.29
C LEU A 118 -11.48 -10.82 -4.54
N GLU A 119 -11.85 -11.93 -3.94
CA GLU A 119 -11.30 -13.27 -4.18
C GLU A 119 -12.07 -13.93 -5.34
N LEU A 120 -11.35 -14.40 -6.35
CA LEU A 120 -11.93 -15.11 -7.48
C LEU A 120 -12.26 -16.55 -7.10
N PRO A 121 -13.43 -17.08 -7.52
CA PRO A 121 -13.80 -18.48 -7.28
C PRO A 121 -12.76 -19.47 -7.79
N GLY A 122 -12.50 -20.53 -7.01
CA GLY A 122 -11.51 -21.56 -7.37
C GLY A 122 -10.05 -21.20 -7.05
N TYR A 123 -9.83 -20.06 -6.40
CA TYR A 123 -8.51 -19.59 -5.98
C TYR A 123 -8.36 -19.39 -4.47
N SER A 124 -9.32 -19.87 -3.67
CA SER A 124 -9.30 -19.63 -2.23
C SER A 124 -8.12 -20.31 -1.54
N VAL A 125 -7.29 -19.47 -0.93
CA VAL A 125 -6.52 -19.83 0.26
C VAL A 125 -7.54 -19.98 1.40
N SER A 126 -7.38 -20.97 2.28
CA SER A 126 -8.45 -21.49 3.17
C SER A 126 -9.38 -20.42 3.77
N ALA A 127 -10.67 -20.76 3.93
CA ALA A 127 -11.70 -19.86 4.47
C ALA A 127 -11.32 -19.18 5.81
N LYS A 128 -10.45 -19.80 6.61
CA LYS A 128 -9.91 -19.24 7.86
C LYS A 128 -8.97 -18.05 7.60
N GLU A 129 -8.14 -18.13 6.56
CA GLU A 129 -7.28 -17.03 6.13
C GLU A 129 -8.06 -15.92 5.41
N ALA A 130 -9.09 -16.26 4.64
CA ALA A 130 -9.97 -15.29 3.99
C ALA A 130 -10.83 -14.49 4.99
N LYS A 131 -11.31 -15.13 6.06
CA LYS A 131 -12.04 -14.44 7.16
C LYS A 131 -11.12 -13.54 8.00
N ALA A 132 -9.89 -13.99 8.30
CA ALA A 132 -8.85 -13.16 8.93
C ALA A 132 -8.43 -11.96 8.06
N ARG A 133 -8.78 -12.01 6.78
CA ARG A 133 -8.49 -11.03 5.75
C ARG A 133 -9.64 -10.02 5.49
N ASN A 134 -10.77 -10.14 6.18
CA ASN A 134 -11.85 -9.17 6.10
C ASN A 134 -12.22 -8.61 7.50
N THR A 135 -11.46 -8.99 8.52
CA THR A 135 -11.53 -8.41 9.86
C THR A 135 -10.82 -7.07 9.89
N LYS A 136 -11.51 -6.07 10.45
CA LYS A 136 -10.90 -4.81 10.88
C LYS A 136 -9.64 -5.13 11.68
N LEU A 137 -8.48 -4.65 11.23
CA LEU A 137 -7.19 -4.94 11.85
C LEU A 137 -7.01 -4.13 13.15
N ASN A 138 -7.97 -3.25 13.45
CA ASN A 138 -8.06 -2.47 14.69
C ASN A 138 -6.75 -1.70 14.94
N GLY A 139 -6.28 -1.00 13.89
CA GLY A 139 -5.07 -0.20 13.94
C GLY A 139 -3.76 -0.95 13.73
N LEU A 140 -3.76 -2.24 13.43
CA LEU A 140 -2.53 -2.96 13.07
C LEU A 140 -2.08 -2.60 11.65
N VAL A 141 -0.86 -2.08 11.54
CA VAL A 141 -0.23 -1.75 10.26
C VAL A 141 1.08 -2.52 10.07
N SER A 142 1.39 -2.82 8.82
CA SER A 142 2.69 -3.32 8.37
C SER A 142 3.28 -2.31 7.40
N LEU A 143 4.44 -1.75 7.73
CA LEU A 143 5.12 -0.74 6.94
C LEU A 143 6.50 -1.23 6.53
N GLU A 144 6.94 -0.85 5.33
CA GLU A 144 8.31 -1.07 4.86
C GLU A 144 8.89 0.20 4.25
N ARG A 145 10.19 0.42 4.45
CA ARG A 145 10.93 1.52 3.85
C ARG A 145 12.10 0.97 3.03
N PRO A 146 11.92 0.76 1.70
CA PRO A 146 12.89 0.03 0.89
C PRO A 146 14.29 0.64 0.89
N ALA A 147 14.39 1.97 0.83
CA ALA A 147 15.66 2.66 0.75
C ALA A 147 16.55 2.47 2.00
N SER A 148 15.96 2.16 3.17
CA SER A 148 16.71 1.87 4.40
C SER A 148 16.58 0.42 4.86
N LYS A 149 15.85 -0.43 4.11
CA LYS A 149 15.52 -1.81 4.48
C LYS A 149 14.89 -1.94 5.88
N GLU A 150 14.21 -0.88 6.34
CA GLU A 150 13.50 -0.89 7.62
C GLU A 150 12.09 -1.44 7.45
N SER A 151 11.60 -2.16 8.45
CA SER A 151 10.22 -2.61 8.54
C SER A 151 9.62 -2.27 9.90
N LEU A 152 8.32 -1.99 9.94
CA LEU A 152 7.58 -1.74 11.16
C LEU A 152 6.24 -2.45 11.11
N ARG A 153 6.03 -3.36 12.06
CA ARG A 153 4.69 -3.87 12.38
C ARG A 153 4.27 -3.35 13.75
N ALA A 154 3.14 -2.65 13.79
CA ALA A 154 2.68 -2.01 15.02
C ALA A 154 1.16 -1.85 15.03
N ARG A 155 0.55 -1.98 16.21
CA ARG A 155 -0.82 -1.57 16.45
C ARG A 155 -0.81 -0.10 16.89
N LEU A 156 -1.37 0.78 16.05
CA LEU A 156 -1.32 2.23 16.22
C LEU A 156 -2.33 2.77 17.24
N PHE A 157 -3.39 2.02 17.49
CA PHE A 157 -4.49 2.40 18.37
C PHE A 157 -4.79 1.28 19.36
N ASP A 158 -5.18 1.65 20.58
CA ASP A 158 -5.68 0.71 21.57
C ASP A 158 -7.11 0.23 21.24
N LYS A 159 -7.65 -0.66 22.08
CA LYS A 159 -9.02 -1.20 21.93
C LYS A 159 -10.12 -0.13 21.99
N ASN A 160 -9.83 1.04 22.56
CA ASN A 160 -10.75 2.17 22.69
C ASN A 160 -10.55 3.20 21.55
N GLY A 161 -9.67 2.92 20.58
CA GLY A 161 -9.37 3.81 19.47
C GLY A 161 -8.43 4.98 19.80
N LYS A 162 -7.84 5.02 21.00
CA LYS A 162 -6.84 6.03 21.39
C LYS A 162 -5.46 5.68 20.82
N PRO A 163 -4.64 6.66 20.40
CA PRO A 163 -3.31 6.40 19.87
C PRO A 163 -2.39 5.77 20.91
N ASP A 164 -1.73 4.67 20.57
CA ASP A 164 -0.73 4.05 21.46
C ASP A 164 0.56 4.90 21.48
N PRO A 165 1.02 5.42 22.63
CA PRO A 165 2.20 6.29 22.70
C PRO A 165 3.51 5.63 22.28
N LYS A 166 3.67 4.33 22.59
CA LYS A 166 4.87 3.54 22.26
C LYS A 166 4.89 3.24 20.76
N ALA A 167 3.77 2.84 20.19
CA ALA A 167 3.61 2.65 18.76
C ALA A 167 3.83 3.96 17.99
N ARG A 168 3.29 5.08 18.47
CA ARG A 168 3.50 6.41 17.86
C ARG A 168 4.96 6.83 17.89
N SER A 169 5.69 6.54 18.96
CA SER A 169 7.13 6.85 19.06
C SER A 169 7.97 5.98 18.12
N ARG A 170 7.67 4.68 18.02
CA ARG A 170 8.30 3.77 17.04
C ARG A 170 8.00 4.20 15.61
N LEU A 171 6.75 4.59 15.34
CA LEU A 171 6.34 5.10 14.05
C LEU A 171 7.06 6.42 13.71
N ALA A 172 7.22 7.34 14.67
CA ALA A 172 7.95 8.58 14.46
C ALA A 172 9.41 8.33 14.04
N ARG A 173 10.11 7.38 14.71
CA ARG A 173 11.47 6.98 14.32
C ARG A 173 11.48 6.33 12.93
N PHE A 174 10.51 5.48 12.61
CA PHE A 174 10.41 4.86 11.28
C PHE A 174 10.15 5.88 10.16
N LEU A 175 9.31 6.88 10.43
CA LEU A 175 8.93 7.95 9.49
C LEU A 175 9.89 9.15 9.48
N ARG A 176 11.01 9.06 10.19
CA ARG A 176 11.97 10.17 10.35
C ARG A 176 12.55 10.64 9.03
N ASP A 177 13.02 11.88 9.07
CA ASP A 177 13.99 12.37 8.10
C ASP A 177 15.29 11.61 8.37
N ARG A 178 15.78 10.88 7.37
CA ARG A 178 16.98 10.05 7.54
C ARG A 178 18.26 10.80 7.26
N GLU A 179 18.20 11.81 6.40
CA GLU A 179 19.39 12.57 6.03
C GLU A 179 19.83 13.42 7.21
N LYS A 180 18.87 13.98 7.94
CA LYS A 180 19.10 14.80 9.15
C LYS A 180 18.94 14.03 10.47
N ASP A 181 18.64 12.73 10.42
CA ASP A 181 18.16 11.88 11.54
C ASP A 181 17.07 12.54 12.43
N ALA A 182 16.31 13.47 11.86
CA ALA A 182 15.35 14.27 12.60
C ALA A 182 14.01 13.55 12.74
N VAL A 183 13.49 13.51 13.97
CA VAL A 183 12.24 12.80 14.30
C VAL A 183 11.12 13.79 14.59
N ARG A 184 9.95 13.55 14.01
CA ARG A 184 8.71 14.25 14.33
C ARG A 184 7.61 13.24 14.64
N ARG A 185 6.84 13.49 15.69
CA ARG A 185 5.66 12.67 15.98
C ARG A 185 4.63 12.86 14.87
N PRO A 186 4.20 11.80 14.17
CA PRO A 186 3.17 11.93 13.15
C PRO A 186 1.86 12.36 13.78
N SER A 187 1.03 13.08 13.02
CA SER A 187 -0.29 13.46 13.51
C SER A 187 -1.15 12.22 13.77
N VAL A 188 -2.05 12.32 14.75
CA VAL A 188 -2.99 11.22 15.05
C VAL A 188 -3.90 10.91 13.86
N ARG A 189 -4.22 11.95 13.06
CA ARG A 189 -5.00 11.79 11.84
C ARG A 189 -4.24 11.00 10.78
N LEU A 190 -2.95 11.26 10.58
CA LEU A 190 -2.12 10.47 9.66
C LEU A 190 -2.04 9.01 10.12
N MET A 191 -1.92 8.77 11.43
CA MET A 191 -1.99 7.40 11.98
C MET A 191 -3.32 6.71 11.65
N ARG A 192 -4.44 7.45 11.69
CA ARG A 192 -5.77 6.92 11.36
C ARG A 192 -5.84 6.53 9.89
N VAL A 193 -5.36 7.41 9.01
CA VAL A 193 -5.27 7.15 7.58
C VAL A 193 -4.45 5.88 7.30
N LEU A 194 -3.29 5.70 7.94
CA LEU A 194 -2.49 4.47 7.79
C LEU A 194 -3.24 3.22 8.26
N ALA A 195 -4.02 3.32 9.34
CA ALA A 195 -4.86 2.21 9.81
C ALA A 195 -6.00 1.92 8.81
N ASP A 196 -6.64 2.95 8.25
CA ASP A 196 -7.73 2.80 7.28
C ASP A 196 -7.21 2.18 5.97
N LEU A 197 -6.03 2.59 5.50
CA LEU A 197 -5.33 1.95 4.39
C LEU A 197 -5.05 0.46 4.68
N ALA A 198 -4.54 0.15 5.87
CA ALA A 198 -4.26 -1.23 6.25
C ALA A 198 -5.55 -2.06 6.34
N ASP A 199 -6.62 -1.53 6.92
CA ASP A 199 -7.92 -2.22 6.99
C ASP A 199 -8.49 -2.46 5.59
N HIS A 200 -8.54 -1.43 4.75
CA HIS A 200 -9.12 -1.51 3.41
C HIS A 200 -8.35 -2.42 2.46
N PHE A 201 -7.01 -2.33 2.48
CA PHE A 201 -6.14 -3.22 1.70
C PHE A 201 -5.72 -4.47 2.45
N ASN A 202 -6.43 -4.78 3.54
CA ASN A 202 -6.38 -6.07 4.19
C ASN A 202 -4.96 -6.48 4.63
N GLY A 203 -4.35 -5.59 5.41
CA GLY A 203 -3.09 -5.79 6.12
C GLY A 203 -1.87 -5.84 5.22
N ARG A 204 -2.05 -5.56 3.92
CA ARG A 204 -0.94 -5.45 2.98
C ARG A 204 0.04 -4.39 3.44
N THR A 205 1.31 -4.67 3.18
CA THR A 205 2.39 -3.76 3.54
C THR A 205 2.22 -2.43 2.82
N ILE A 206 2.18 -1.35 3.61
CA ILE A 206 2.27 0.01 3.11
C ILE A 206 3.76 0.32 2.95
N VAL A 207 4.19 0.51 1.70
CA VAL A 207 5.58 0.82 1.38
C VAL A 207 5.74 2.34 1.39
N VAL A 208 6.51 2.83 2.36
CA VAL A 208 6.78 4.24 2.59
C VAL A 208 8.01 4.66 1.78
N MET A 209 7.84 5.63 0.88
CA MET A 209 8.93 6.23 0.12
C MET A 209 9.53 7.40 0.89
N SER A 210 8.66 8.31 1.33
CA SER A 210 9.01 9.50 2.09
C SER A 210 7.93 9.81 3.12
N ALA A 211 8.32 10.46 4.22
CA ALA A 211 7.44 10.83 5.30
C ALA A 211 7.89 12.18 5.89
N TYR A 212 8.33 12.24 7.16
CA TYR A 212 8.81 13.49 7.72
C TYR A 212 10.07 13.99 7.00
N ARG A 213 10.11 15.29 6.72
CA ARG A 213 11.27 16.00 6.16
C ARG A 213 11.53 17.22 7.03
N ALA A 214 12.67 17.29 7.70
CA ALA A 214 12.99 18.43 8.54
C ALA A 214 13.23 19.66 7.64
N PRO A 215 12.60 20.81 7.96
CA PRO A 215 12.75 22.00 7.14
C PRO A 215 14.22 22.45 7.08
N PRO A 216 14.62 23.19 6.03
CA PRO A 216 15.98 23.72 5.94
C PRO A 216 16.27 24.70 7.08
N GLU A 217 15.28 25.52 7.44
CA GLU A 217 15.34 26.51 8.52
C GLU A 217 14.03 26.52 9.31
N GLU A 218 14.10 26.97 10.56
CA GLU A 218 12.92 27.11 11.43
C GLU A 218 11.96 28.16 10.85
N GLY A 219 10.68 27.82 10.66
CA GLY A 219 9.68 28.74 10.10
C GLY A 219 9.61 28.80 8.56
N ALA A 220 10.48 28.09 7.82
CA ALA A 220 10.38 27.99 6.35
C ALA A 220 9.00 27.43 5.91
N ARG A 221 8.51 27.87 4.74
CA ARG A 221 7.21 27.43 4.16
C ARG A 221 7.03 25.93 4.37
N SER A 222 6.00 25.56 5.13
CA SER A 222 5.85 24.22 5.66
C SER A 222 5.09 23.33 4.68
N SER A 223 5.82 22.45 3.99
CA SER A 223 5.19 21.26 3.42
C SER A 223 4.54 20.46 4.56
N ARG A 224 3.43 19.78 4.29
CA ARG A 224 2.84 18.85 5.28
C ARG A 224 3.79 17.69 5.65
N HIS A 225 4.82 17.45 4.84
CA HIS A 225 5.93 16.59 5.24
C HIS A 225 6.72 17.15 6.44
N SER A 226 6.91 18.47 6.55
CA SER A 226 7.64 19.09 7.66
C SER A 226 6.83 19.23 8.95
N THR A 227 5.51 19.03 8.90
CA THR A 227 4.66 18.99 10.10
C THR A 227 4.41 17.55 10.59
N GLY A 228 4.84 16.54 9.84
CA GLY A 228 4.55 15.13 10.13
C GLY A 228 3.11 14.72 9.79
N GLU A 229 2.53 15.39 8.79
CA GLU A 229 1.14 15.23 8.35
C GLU A 229 0.99 14.62 6.96
N ALA A 230 2.10 14.46 6.23
CA ALA A 230 2.14 13.86 4.90
C ALA A 230 3.01 12.62 4.82
N ILE A 231 2.69 11.76 3.85
CA ILE A 231 3.41 10.53 3.55
C ILE A 231 3.29 10.21 2.05
N ASP A 232 4.40 9.77 1.47
CA ASP A 232 4.47 9.27 0.11
C ASP A 232 4.50 7.74 0.16
N VAL A 233 3.44 7.10 -0.32
CA VAL A 233 3.20 5.66 -0.11
C VAL A 233 2.72 4.95 -1.36
N ARG A 234 2.92 3.65 -1.35
CA ARG A 234 2.13 2.69 -2.13
C ARG A 234 1.74 1.52 -1.25
N VAL A 235 0.80 0.70 -1.69
CA VAL A 235 0.45 -0.54 -1.01
C VAL A 235 0.87 -1.73 -1.86
N GLU A 236 1.49 -2.74 -1.24
CA GLU A 236 2.05 -3.86 -1.98
C GLU A 236 1.00 -4.62 -2.80
N GLY A 237 1.21 -4.66 -4.12
CA GLY A 237 0.31 -5.34 -5.06
C GLY A 237 -1.03 -4.64 -5.24
N VAL A 238 -1.13 -3.38 -4.81
CA VAL A 238 -2.25 -2.47 -5.09
C VAL A 238 -1.74 -1.40 -6.08
N PRO A 239 -2.40 -1.22 -7.23
CA PRO A 239 -2.08 -0.15 -8.18
C PRO A 239 -2.24 1.23 -7.55
N ASN A 240 -1.45 2.21 -7.99
CA ASN A 240 -1.52 3.56 -7.42
C ASN A 240 -2.86 4.24 -7.69
N GLU A 241 -3.51 3.92 -8.81
CA GLU A 241 -4.83 4.42 -9.19
C GLU A 241 -5.86 3.94 -8.18
N VAL A 242 -5.83 2.64 -7.86
CA VAL A 242 -6.73 2.03 -6.88
C VAL A 242 -6.51 2.62 -5.48
N LEU A 243 -5.25 2.79 -5.09
CA LEU A 243 -4.90 3.44 -3.82
C LEU A 243 -5.37 4.90 -3.79
N ARG A 244 -5.10 5.67 -4.83
CA ARG A 244 -5.57 7.07 -5.01
C ARG A 244 -7.09 7.13 -4.88
N ASP A 245 -7.81 6.32 -5.63
CA ASP A 245 -9.26 6.38 -5.70
C ASP A 245 -9.90 6.01 -4.37
N TYR A 246 -9.34 5.05 -3.63
CA TYR A 246 -9.75 4.81 -2.26
C TYR A 246 -9.49 6.02 -1.36
N CYS A 247 -8.28 6.61 -1.42
CA CYS A 247 -7.97 7.82 -0.65
C CYS A 247 -8.91 8.99 -0.98
N LEU A 248 -9.39 9.12 -2.22
CA LEU A 248 -10.36 10.13 -2.63
C LEU A 248 -11.75 9.93 -2.00
N THR A 249 -12.07 8.74 -1.51
CA THR A 249 -13.29 8.51 -0.72
C THR A 249 -13.17 8.96 0.73
N MET A 250 -11.95 9.25 1.20
CA MET A 250 -11.71 9.75 2.55
C MET A 250 -12.00 11.25 2.61
N THR A 251 -12.54 11.70 3.74
CA THR A 251 -12.74 13.13 3.97
C THR A 251 -11.50 13.74 4.59
N ARG A 252 -11.28 15.04 4.33
CA ARG A 252 -10.25 15.85 5.02
C ARG A 252 -8.82 15.32 4.80
N VAL A 253 -8.51 14.86 3.58
CA VAL A 253 -7.18 14.41 3.14
C VAL A 253 -6.74 15.15 1.88
N GLY A 254 -5.44 15.29 1.68
CA GLY A 254 -4.85 15.67 0.40
C GLY A 254 -4.34 14.44 -0.31
N VAL A 255 -4.69 14.28 -1.59
CA VAL A 255 -4.23 13.17 -2.43
C VAL A 255 -3.49 13.74 -3.62
N GLY A 256 -2.19 13.51 -3.69
CA GLY A 256 -1.38 13.79 -4.87
C GLY A 256 -1.15 12.52 -5.68
N TYR A 257 -1.61 12.50 -6.92
CA TYR A 257 -1.36 11.38 -7.82
C TYR A 257 -0.26 11.73 -8.82
N TYR A 258 0.73 10.86 -8.93
CA TYR A 258 1.91 11.06 -9.76
C TYR A 258 1.98 9.91 -10.78
N PRO A 259 1.39 10.06 -11.98
CA PRO A 259 1.25 8.98 -12.95
C PRO A 259 2.61 8.42 -13.40
N ARG A 260 3.64 9.27 -13.44
CA ARG A 260 5.02 8.91 -13.80
C ARG A 260 5.88 8.50 -12.59
N SER A 261 5.31 8.37 -11.39
CA SER A 261 6.04 8.04 -10.16
C SER A 261 5.66 6.69 -9.56
N SER A 262 6.38 6.33 -8.50
CA SER A 262 6.32 5.05 -7.84
C SER A 262 5.52 5.04 -6.51
N PHE A 263 4.67 6.04 -6.29
CA PHE A 263 3.87 6.22 -5.08
C PHE A 263 2.72 7.20 -5.34
N ILE A 264 1.82 7.36 -4.37
CA ILE A 264 0.94 8.53 -4.25
C ILE A 264 1.39 9.37 -3.05
N HIS A 265 1.09 10.66 -3.07
CA HIS A 265 1.18 11.50 -1.88
C HIS A 265 -0.15 11.46 -1.15
N LEU A 266 -0.08 11.39 0.17
CA LEU A 266 -1.22 11.44 1.05
C LEU A 266 -0.91 12.30 2.26
N ASP A 267 -1.77 13.26 2.56
CA ASP A 267 -1.63 14.09 3.74
C ASP A 267 -2.97 14.34 4.43
N VAL A 268 -2.91 14.81 5.67
CA VAL A 268 -4.10 15.23 6.40
C VAL A 268 -4.25 16.74 6.37
N ARG A 269 -5.48 17.19 6.12
CA ARG A 269 -5.81 18.62 6.02
C ARG A 269 -7.27 18.88 6.42
N PRO A 270 -7.71 20.14 6.60
CA PRO A 270 -9.10 20.43 6.94
C PRO A 270 -10.07 20.15 5.78
N GLN A 271 -9.69 20.46 4.54
CA GLN A 271 -10.51 20.29 3.34
C GLN A 271 -9.90 19.23 2.43
N ALA A 272 -10.74 18.42 1.78
CA ALA A 272 -10.21 17.44 0.83
C ALA A 272 -9.60 18.15 -0.38
N THR A 273 -8.43 17.70 -0.83
CA THR A 273 -7.77 18.26 -2.02
C THR A 273 -7.22 17.12 -2.86
N TYR A 274 -7.27 17.29 -4.18
CA TYR A 274 -6.72 16.35 -5.13
C TYR A 274 -5.92 17.11 -6.18
N TRP A 275 -4.74 16.60 -6.53
CA TRP A 275 -3.96 17.11 -7.65
C TRP A 275 -3.30 15.96 -8.40
N VAL A 276 -3.06 16.17 -9.68
CA VAL A 276 -2.26 15.30 -10.53
C VAL A 276 -1.00 16.05 -10.89
N ASP A 277 0.14 15.50 -10.49
CA ASP A 277 1.44 16.02 -10.87
C ASP A 277 2.08 15.04 -11.84
N TRP A 278 2.25 15.50 -13.06
CA TRP A 278 2.83 14.70 -14.12
C TRP A 278 4.35 14.70 -14.08
N SER A 279 5.05 15.41 -13.19
CA SER A 279 6.52 15.44 -13.15
C SER A 279 7.15 14.05 -13.08
N ARG A 280 8.33 13.87 -13.70
CA ARG A 280 9.15 12.68 -13.45
C ARG A 280 9.86 12.83 -12.09
N PRO A 281 10.31 11.72 -11.47
CA PRO A 281 11.11 11.81 -10.26
C PRO A 281 12.33 12.73 -10.46
N GLY A 282 12.44 13.78 -9.63
CA GLY A 282 13.51 14.76 -9.68
C GLY A 282 13.24 15.99 -10.56
N GLU A 283 12.14 16.00 -11.32
CA GLU A 283 11.71 17.18 -12.07
C GLU A 283 10.84 18.12 -11.19
N PRO A 284 10.77 19.42 -11.52
CA PRO A 284 9.79 20.33 -10.94
C PRO A 284 8.35 19.84 -11.20
N PRO A 285 7.37 20.21 -10.33
CA PRO A 285 5.97 19.84 -10.52
C PRO A 285 5.44 20.25 -11.90
N LEU A 286 4.69 19.34 -12.53
CA LEU A 286 4.06 19.56 -13.84
C LEU A 286 2.57 19.37 -13.71
N TYR A 287 1.82 20.48 -13.67
CA TYR A 287 0.37 20.47 -13.69
C TYR A 287 -0.11 20.82 -15.09
N LEU A 288 -0.90 19.91 -15.66
CA LEU A 288 -1.46 20.06 -17.00
C LEU A 288 -2.92 20.54 -16.89
N PRO A 289 -3.36 21.45 -17.78
CA PRO A 289 -4.76 21.80 -17.92
C PRO A 289 -5.66 20.58 -18.24
N PRO A 290 -6.96 20.63 -17.91
CA PRO A 290 -7.89 19.59 -18.30
C PRO A 290 -7.87 19.32 -19.81
N GLY A 291 -7.64 18.07 -20.20
CA GLY A 291 -7.60 17.64 -21.61
C GLY A 291 -6.20 17.63 -22.25
N GLU A 292 -5.19 18.21 -21.60
CA GLU A 292 -3.79 18.11 -22.06
C GLU A 292 -3.13 16.82 -21.58
N THR A 293 -2.21 16.32 -22.42
CA THR A 293 -1.48 15.07 -22.19
C THR A 293 0.01 15.35 -21.97
N PRO A 294 0.69 14.54 -21.14
CA PRO A 294 2.14 14.68 -20.94
C PRO A 294 2.93 14.54 -22.22
N GLU A 295 2.41 13.77 -23.19
CA GLU A 295 3.02 13.59 -24.51
C GLU A 295 3.13 14.89 -25.29
N GLN A 296 2.18 15.83 -25.13
CA GLN A 296 2.25 17.16 -25.74
C GLN A 296 3.33 18.04 -25.08
N TYR A 297 3.52 17.90 -23.76
CA TYR A 297 4.58 18.60 -23.01
C TYR A 297 5.97 18.03 -23.29
N ASP A 298 6.11 16.70 -23.32
CA ASP A 298 7.36 15.99 -23.63
C ASP A 298 7.86 16.30 -25.06
N ALA A 299 6.98 16.80 -25.95
CA ALA A 299 7.31 17.27 -27.29
C ALA A 299 7.76 18.76 -27.37
N GLY A 300 7.85 19.47 -26.23
CA GLY A 300 8.39 20.83 -26.13
C GLY A 300 7.36 21.97 -26.04
N ALA A 301 6.10 21.69 -25.72
CA ALA A 301 5.07 22.72 -25.54
C ALA A 301 5.19 23.45 -24.18
N PRO A 302 5.12 24.79 -24.12
CA PRO A 302 5.32 25.55 -22.89
C PRO A 302 4.00 25.71 -22.10
N THR A 303 3.64 24.77 -21.22
CA THR A 303 2.51 24.95 -20.30
C THR A 303 2.76 24.28 -18.94
N ALA A 304 3.48 24.98 -18.05
CA ALA A 304 3.43 24.68 -16.61
C ALA A 304 2.52 25.72 -15.95
N VAL A 305 1.37 25.27 -15.40
CA VAL A 305 0.51 26.13 -14.59
C VAL A 305 0.74 25.79 -13.12
N SER A 306 0.83 26.78 -12.23
CA SER A 306 0.98 26.55 -10.79
C SER A 306 -0.35 26.05 -10.19
N PRO A 307 -0.35 25.20 -9.15
CA PRO A 307 -1.59 24.78 -8.52
C PRO A 307 -2.21 25.98 -7.79
N ALA A 308 -3.52 26.19 -7.97
CA ALA A 308 -4.25 27.21 -7.22
C ALA A 308 -4.15 26.94 -5.71
N ASN A 309 -3.82 27.99 -4.94
CA ASN A 309 -3.65 27.99 -3.49
C ASN A 309 -4.92 27.57 -2.73
#